data_AF-A0AAU4JNL3-F1
#
_entry.id   AF-A0AAU4JNL3-F1
#
_cell.length_a   1.000
_cell.length_b   1.000
_cell.length_c   1.000
_cell.angle_alpha   90.00
_cell.angle_beta   90.00
_cell.angle_gamma   90.00
#
_symmetry.space_group_name_H-M   'P 1'
#
loop_
_entity.id
_entity.type
_entity.pdbx_description
1 polymer ?
#
loop_
_entity_poly.entity_id
_entity_poly.type
_entity_poly.pdbx_seq_one_letter_code
_entity_poly.pdbx_strand_id
1 'polypeptide(L)'
;MLEDLFSGAWQSVVFGIVGVGLMAAGFGLVDLLTPGRLRDLIWVERNANAGLLLAANQLGIAGIVFTAILTSYSDFGKGLASTVVFGLVGLAIMALAFVVLDLLTPGKLGEVICSPEPHPAARVSAATHFGAALIVCACIA
;
A
#
# COMPACT_ATOMS: atom_id res chain seq x y z
N MET A 1 5.08 3.77 -34.87
CA MET A 1 5.76 2.62 -34.20
C MET A 1 6.88 3.06 -33.26
N LEU A 2 7.95 3.73 -33.71
CA LEU A 2 9.00 4.26 -32.81
C LEU A 2 8.50 5.40 -31.92
N GLU A 3 7.67 6.31 -32.44
CA GLU A 3 7.04 7.39 -31.65
C GLU A 3 6.05 6.85 -30.61
N ASP A 4 5.30 5.79 -30.95
CA ASP A 4 4.39 5.10 -30.01
C ASP A 4 5.17 4.35 -28.91
N LEU A 5 6.30 3.73 -29.27
CA LEU A 5 7.23 3.10 -28.33
C LEU A 5 7.86 4.14 -27.39
N PHE A 6 8.27 5.29 -27.90
CA PHE A 6 8.86 6.36 -27.11
C PHE A 6 7.83 7.01 -26.17
N SER A 7 6.61 7.22 -26.66
CA SER A 7 5.47 7.69 -25.87
C SER A 7 5.13 6.69 -24.76
N GLY A 8 4.95 5.40 -25.08
CA GLY A 8 4.68 4.36 -24.09
C GLY A 8 5.81 4.18 -23.06
N ALA A 9 7.08 4.29 -23.49
CA ALA A 9 8.23 4.23 -22.60
C ALA A 9 8.26 5.41 -21.62
N TRP A 10 8.03 6.64 -22.10
CA TRP A 10 7.96 7.83 -21.26
C TRP A 10 6.81 7.75 -20.26
N GLN A 11 5.62 7.35 -20.71
CA GLN A 11 4.46 7.18 -19.83
C GLN A 11 4.74 6.14 -18.73
N SER A 12 5.38 5.01 -19.09
CA SER A 12 5.76 3.97 -18.14
C SER A 12 6.74 4.49 -17.07
N VAL A 13 7.69 5.34 -17.46
CA VAL A 13 8.61 5.98 -16.50
C VAL A 13 7.86 6.89 -15.54
N VAL A 14 6.96 7.73 -16.04
CA VAL A 14 6.20 8.67 -15.20
C VAL A 14 5.26 7.93 -14.25
N PHE A 15 4.48 6.97 -14.75
CA PHE A 15 3.63 6.13 -13.91
C PHE A 15 4.43 5.29 -12.92
N GLY A 16 5.60 4.79 -13.33
CA GLY A 16 6.53 4.08 -12.45
C GLY A 16 7.01 4.95 -11.29
N ILE A 17 7.45 6.18 -11.57
CA ILE A 17 7.89 7.13 -10.53
C ILE A 17 6.74 7.45 -9.57
N VAL A 18 5.53 7.72 -10.08
CA VAL A 18 4.37 8.00 -9.23
C VAL A 18 3.97 6.78 -8.40
N GLY A 19 3.95 5.59 -8.99
CA GLY A 19 3.66 4.34 -8.29
C GLY A 19 4.66 4.07 -7.17
N VAL A 20 5.96 4.22 -7.45
CA VAL A 20 7.03 4.11 -6.45
C VAL A 20 6.89 5.18 -5.36
N GLY A 21 6.50 6.40 -5.72
CA GLY A 21 6.22 7.47 -4.77
C GLY A 21 5.07 7.15 -3.82
N LEU A 22 3.95 6.63 -4.33
CA LEU A 22 2.80 6.18 -3.52
C LEU A 22 3.18 5.00 -2.62
N MET A 23 3.99 4.08 -3.15
CA MET A 23 4.57 2.97 -2.42
C MET A 23 5.45 3.44 -1.25
N ALA A 24 6.28 4.47 -1.45
CA ALA A 24 7.08 5.08 -0.40
C ALA A 24 6.20 5.83 0.64
N ALA A 25 5.16 6.52 0.19
CA ALA A 25 4.19 7.15 1.06
C ALA A 25 3.45 6.12 1.94
N GLY A 26 3.09 4.97 1.37
CA GLY A 26 2.49 3.85 2.11
C GLY A 26 3.41 3.22 3.13
N PHE A 27 4.69 3.06 2.80
CA PHE A 27 5.69 2.67 3.78
C PHE A 27 5.72 3.66 4.95
N GLY A 28 5.80 4.96 4.67
CA GLY A 28 5.82 6.01 5.70
C GLY A 28 4.54 6.05 6.54
N LEU A 29 3.39 5.77 5.93
CA LEU A 29 2.10 5.68 6.63
C LEU A 29 2.07 4.49 7.60
N VAL A 30 2.53 3.32 7.18
CA VAL A 30 2.62 2.14 8.05
C VAL A 30 3.66 2.34 9.17
N ASP A 31 4.79 3.00 8.87
CA ASP A 31 5.81 3.38 9.87
C ASP A 31 5.26 4.37 10.91
N LEU A 32 4.41 5.32 10.49
CA LEU A 32 3.75 6.24 11.41
C LEU A 32 2.70 5.56 12.30
N LEU A 33 1.96 4.59 11.75
CA LEU A 33 0.91 3.88 12.46
C LEU A 33 1.45 2.79 13.41
N THR A 34 2.66 2.28 13.15
CA THR A 34 3.25 1.22 13.96
C THR A 34 4.16 1.83 15.03
N PRO A 35 3.94 1.55 16.33
CA PRO A 35 4.80 2.02 17.40
C PRO A 35 6.13 1.26 17.40
N GLY A 36 7.17 1.88 16.85
CA GLY A 36 8.49 1.29 16.68
C GLY A 36 8.99 1.57 15.26
N ARG A 37 10.29 1.82 15.08
CA ARG A 37 10.83 2.09 13.74
C ARG A 37 10.69 0.80 12.92
N LEU A 38 9.79 0.76 11.93
CA LEU A 38 9.52 -0.45 11.14
C LEU A 38 10.80 -0.98 10.49
N ARG A 39 11.70 -0.06 10.12
CA ARG A 39 13.02 -0.40 9.58
C ARG A 39 13.82 -1.26 10.54
N ASP A 40 13.83 -0.91 11.82
CA ASP A 40 14.58 -1.66 12.82
C ASP A 40 13.87 -3.00 13.10
N LEU A 41 12.54 -3.00 13.20
CA LEU A 41 11.75 -4.23 13.40
C LEU A 41 11.94 -5.27 12.28
N ILE A 42 11.95 -4.84 11.01
CA ILE A 42 12.07 -5.76 9.87
C ILE A 42 13.53 -6.14 9.61
N TRP A 43 14.45 -5.15 9.55
CA TRP A 43 15.82 -5.41 9.11
C TRP A 43 16.77 -5.77 10.24
N VAL A 44 16.53 -5.32 11.48
CA VAL A 44 17.36 -5.63 12.65
C VAL A 44 16.77 -6.79 13.43
N GLU A 45 15.49 -6.70 13.80
CA GLU A 45 14.83 -7.70 14.66
C GLU A 45 14.26 -8.90 13.86
N ARG A 46 14.30 -8.83 12.52
CA ARG A 46 13.79 -9.87 11.60
C ARG A 46 12.35 -10.28 11.91
N ASN A 47 11.53 -9.33 12.32
CA ASN A 47 10.16 -9.57 12.72
C ASN A 47 9.27 -9.90 11.50
N ALA A 48 8.84 -11.16 11.43
CA ALA A 48 8.02 -11.67 10.32
C ALA A 48 6.62 -11.05 10.28
N ASN A 49 6.09 -10.59 11.42
CA ASN A 49 4.75 -9.99 11.51
C ASN A 49 4.72 -8.62 10.82
N ALA A 50 5.68 -7.75 11.18
CA ALA A 50 5.83 -6.43 10.55
C ALA A 50 6.14 -6.54 9.05
N GLY A 51 6.99 -7.51 8.68
CA GLY A 51 7.30 -7.80 7.29
C GLY A 51 6.08 -8.23 6.47
N LEU A 52 5.23 -9.10 7.02
CA LEU A 52 4.01 -9.56 6.35
C LEU A 52 2.99 -8.43 6.16
N LEU A 53 2.78 -7.61 7.19
CA LEU A 53 1.88 -6.46 7.11
C LEU A 53 2.35 -5.47 6.05
N LEU A 54 3.63 -5.12 6.07
CA LEU A 54 4.21 -4.21 5.09
C LEU A 54 4.10 -4.79 3.67
N ALA A 55 4.41 -6.07 3.49
CA ALA A 55 4.30 -6.74 2.19
C ALA A 55 2.86 -6.70 1.66
N ALA A 56 1.85 -7.00 2.49
CA ALA A 56 0.45 -6.95 2.09
C ALA A 56 0.01 -5.52 1.73
N ASN A 57 0.43 -4.52 2.51
CA ASN A 57 0.16 -3.12 2.21
C ASN A 57 0.80 -2.69 0.88
N GLN A 58 2.04 -3.13 0.63
CA GLN A 58 2.76 -2.80 -0.59
C GLN A 58 2.13 -3.44 -1.84
N LEU A 59 1.68 -4.68 -1.72
CA LEU A 59 0.91 -5.36 -2.76
C LEU A 59 -0.43 -4.68 -3.01
N GLY A 60 -1.09 -4.19 -1.95
CA GLY A 60 -2.33 -3.42 -2.07
C GLY A 60 -2.15 -2.13 -2.85
N ILE A 61 -1.14 -1.33 -2.51
CA ILE A 61 -0.80 -0.08 -3.24
C ILE A 61 -0.46 -0.39 -4.70
N ALA A 62 0.35 -1.42 -4.94
CA ALA A 62 0.68 -1.85 -6.30
C ALA A 62 -0.58 -2.21 -7.10
N GLY A 63 -1.53 -2.92 -6.48
CA GLY A 63 -2.83 -3.24 -7.08
C GLY A 63 -3.64 -2.00 -7.44
N ILE A 64 -3.73 -1.02 -6.53
CA ILE A 64 -4.45 0.23 -6.77
C ILE A 64 -3.84 1.01 -7.94
N VAL A 65 -2.52 1.15 -7.96
CA VAL A 65 -1.80 1.83 -9.04
C VAL A 65 -2.00 1.09 -10.37
N PHE A 66 -1.90 -0.24 -10.35
CA PHE A 66 -2.14 -1.06 -11.54
C PHE A 66 -3.55 -0.88 -12.10
N THR A 67 -4.59 -0.95 -11.26
CA THR A 67 -5.98 -0.75 -11.70
C THR A 67 -6.21 0.68 -12.21
N ALA A 68 -5.64 1.69 -11.54
CA ALA A 68 -5.75 3.08 -11.98
C ALA A 68 -5.11 3.33 -13.35
N ILE A 69 -3.96 2.71 -13.63
CA ILE A 69 -3.31 2.78 -14.94
C ILE A 69 -4.18 2.08 -15.99
N LEU A 70 -4.70 0.89 -15.69
CA LEU A 70 -5.52 0.13 -16.64
C LEU A 70 -6.81 0.88 -17.03
N THR A 71 -7.53 1.48 -16.08
CA THR A 71 -8.79 2.15 -16.39
C THR A 71 -8.59 3.49 -17.13
N SER A 72 -7.51 4.21 -16.85
CA SER A 72 -7.32 5.57 -17.38
C SER A 72 -6.58 5.66 -18.72
N TYR A 73 -6.47 4.57 -19.48
CA TYR A 73 -5.70 4.50 -20.74
C TYR A 73 -6.15 5.47 -21.86
N SER A 74 -7.29 6.15 -21.72
CA SER A 74 -7.83 7.08 -22.73
C SER A 74 -7.22 8.49 -22.69
N ASP A 75 -6.61 8.91 -21.57
CA ASP A 75 -6.00 10.24 -21.41
C ASP A 75 -4.87 10.20 -20.37
N PHE A 76 -3.64 10.47 -20.80
CA PHE A 76 -2.44 10.40 -19.95
C PHE A 76 -2.52 11.32 -18.72
N GLY A 77 -3.03 12.54 -18.89
CA GLY A 77 -3.14 13.51 -17.81
C GLY A 77 -4.18 13.09 -16.78
N LYS A 78 -5.33 12.58 -17.26
CA LYS A 78 -6.35 12.02 -16.38
C LYS A 78 -5.87 10.76 -15.67
N GLY A 79 -5.09 9.92 -16.35
CA GLY A 79 -4.52 8.70 -15.75
C GLY A 79 -3.51 8.98 -14.65
N LEU A 80 -2.67 9.99 -14.82
CA LEU A 80 -1.74 10.40 -13.78
C LEU A 80 -2.50 10.93 -12.56
N ALA A 81 -3.47 11.82 -12.80
CA ALA A 81 -4.29 12.41 -11.74
C ALA A 81 -5.11 11.33 -11.01
N SER A 82 -5.73 10.39 -11.72
CA SER A 82 -6.49 9.30 -11.13
C SER A 82 -5.59 8.39 -10.29
N THR A 83 -4.40 8.04 -10.79
CA THR A 83 -3.44 7.20 -10.06
C THR A 83 -3.03 7.84 -8.73
N VAL A 84 -2.74 9.14 -8.74
CA VAL A 84 -2.39 9.88 -7.51
C VAL A 84 -3.59 9.94 -6.57
N VAL A 85 -4.76 10.34 -7.04
CA VAL A 85 -5.96 10.52 -6.20
C VAL A 85 -6.39 9.18 -5.61
N PHE A 86 -6.59 8.15 -6.43
CA PHE A 86 -7.02 6.84 -5.96
C PHE A 86 -5.93 6.13 -5.14
N GLY A 87 -4.65 6.35 -5.46
CA GLY A 87 -3.54 5.90 -4.63
C GLY A 87 -3.60 6.49 -3.23
N LEU A 88 -3.80 7.80 -3.10
CA LEU A 88 -3.93 8.50 -1.81
C LEU A 88 -5.20 8.10 -1.06
N VAL A 89 -6.33 7.94 -1.75
CA VAL A 89 -7.57 7.43 -1.15
C VAL A 89 -7.37 6.00 -0.62
N GLY A 90 -6.71 5.14 -1.41
CA GLY A 90 -6.38 3.79 -0.99
C GLY A 90 -5.48 3.76 0.24
N LEU A 91 -4.45 4.61 0.26
CA LEU A 91 -3.59 4.82 1.43
C LEU A 91 -4.41 5.23 2.66
N ALA A 92 -5.30 6.21 2.52
CA ALA A 92 -6.15 6.68 3.62
C ALA A 92 -7.10 5.58 4.13
N ILE A 93 -7.70 4.78 3.24
CA ILE A 93 -8.57 3.66 3.61
C ILE A 93 -7.77 2.55 4.30
N MET A 94 -6.56 2.23 3.83
CA MET A 94 -5.68 1.26 4.48
C MET A 94 -5.27 1.73 5.88
N ALA A 95 -4.97 3.02 6.07
CA ALA A 95 -4.73 3.59 7.39
C ALA A 95 -5.96 3.53 8.29
N LEU A 96 -7.14 3.83 7.76
CA LEU A 96 -8.38 3.71 8.52
C LEU A 96 -8.64 2.26 8.94
N ALA A 97 -8.39 1.29 8.06
CA ALA A 97 -8.51 -0.12 8.37
C ALA A 97 -7.60 -0.53 9.52
N PHE A 98 -6.36 -0.01 9.55
CA PHE A 98 -5.44 -0.20 10.68
C PHE A 98 -6.03 0.32 11.99
N VAL A 99 -6.50 1.58 12.00
CA VAL A 99 -7.07 2.21 13.19
C VAL A 99 -8.32 1.48 13.68
N VAL A 100 -9.20 1.06 12.77
CA VAL A 100 -10.38 0.27 13.10
C VAL A 100 -9.99 -1.08 13.72
N LEU A 101 -8.99 -1.75 13.15
CA LEU A 101 -8.48 -3.00 13.74
C LEU A 101 -7.87 -2.77 15.11
N ASP A 102 -7.07 -1.72 15.30
CA ASP A 102 -6.45 -1.35 16.59
C ASP A 102 -7.52 -1.06 17.65
N LEU A 103 -8.64 -0.43 17.27
CA LEU A 103 -9.77 -0.19 18.16
C LEU A 103 -10.57 -1.46 18.50
N LEU A 104 -10.70 -2.40 17.55
CA LEU A 104 -11.48 -3.63 17.74
C LEU A 104 -10.69 -4.74 18.44
N THR A 105 -9.36 -4.68 18.41
CA THR A 105 -8.51 -5.73 18.96
C THR A 105 -8.08 -5.36 20.38
N PRO A 106 -8.30 -6.23 21.40
CA PRO A 106 -7.83 -5.96 22.75
C PRO A 106 -6.30 -6.11 22.81
N GLY A 107 -5.62 -5.01 23.17
CA GLY A 107 -4.16 -4.89 23.17
C GLY A 107 -3.70 -3.97 22.03
N LYS A 108 -2.67 -3.14 22.26
CA LYS A 108 -2.19 -2.24 21.21
C LYS A 108 -1.67 -3.10 20.06
N LEU A 109 -2.33 -3.08 18.91
CA LEU A 109 -1.99 -3.92 17.77
C LEU A 109 -0.55 -3.66 17.33
N GLY A 110 -0.09 -2.42 17.53
CA GLY A 110 1.31 -2.04 17.42
C GLY A 110 2.28 -2.84 18.30
N GLU A 111 1.96 -3.08 19.58
CA GLU A 111 2.79 -3.90 20.47
C GLU A 111 2.75 -5.39 20.05
N VAL A 112 1.61 -5.86 19.55
CA VAL A 112 1.46 -7.24 19.02
C VAL A 112 2.23 -7.43 17.71
N ILE A 113 2.29 -6.42 16.85
CA ILE A 113 3.08 -6.45 15.61
C ILE A 113 4.58 -6.42 15.95
N CYS A 114 4.98 -5.71 17.01
CA CYS A 114 6.35 -5.69 17.51
C CYS A 114 6.76 -6.97 18.27
N SER A 115 5.82 -7.87 18.55
CA SER A 115 6.12 -9.18 19.15
C SER A 115 7.13 -9.96 18.29
N PRO A 116 8.24 -10.44 18.87
CA PRO A 116 9.17 -11.32 18.18
C PRO A 116 8.57 -12.70 17.87
N GLU A 117 7.51 -13.12 18.57
CA GLU A 117 6.77 -14.33 18.25
C GLU A 117 5.75 -14.09 17.12
N PRO A 118 5.64 -15.00 16.13
CA PRO A 118 4.64 -14.92 15.07
C PRO A 118 3.23 -14.92 15.65
N HIS A 119 2.53 -13.78 15.60
CA HIS A 119 1.20 -13.66 16.17
C HIS A 119 0.15 -13.75 15.06
N PRO A 120 -0.87 -14.62 15.16
CA PRO A 120 -1.89 -14.78 14.12
C PRO A 120 -2.63 -13.48 13.79
N ALA A 121 -2.72 -12.54 14.73
CA ALA A 121 -3.29 -11.20 14.52
C ALA A 121 -2.59 -10.38 13.41
N ALA A 122 -1.28 -10.59 13.18
CA ALA A 122 -0.56 -9.91 12.11
C ALA A 122 -1.00 -10.38 10.72
N ARG A 123 -1.33 -11.67 10.57
CA ARG A 123 -1.86 -12.24 9.33
C ARG A 123 -3.25 -11.71 9.01
N VAL A 124 -4.11 -11.59 10.03
CA VAL A 124 -5.45 -11.02 9.89
C VAL A 124 -5.36 -9.56 9.48
N SER A 125 -4.49 -8.78 10.13
CA SER A 125 -4.28 -7.37 9.79
C SER A 125 -3.77 -7.19 8.35
N ALA A 126 -2.79 -8.02 7.95
CA ALA A 126 -2.30 -8.05 6.57
C ALA A 126 -3.43 -8.35 5.56
N ALA A 127 -4.27 -9.34 5.86
CA ALA A 127 -5.42 -9.69 5.01
C ALA A 127 -6.45 -8.55 4.94
N THR A 128 -6.72 -7.85 6.04
CA THR A 128 -7.64 -6.71 6.07
C THR A 128 -7.11 -5.54 5.24
N HIS A 129 -5.83 -5.19 5.35
CA HIS A 129 -5.21 -4.15 4.52
C HIS A 129 -5.27 -4.50 3.04
N PHE A 130 -4.96 -5.76 2.70
CA PHE A 130 -5.05 -6.23 1.33
C PHE A 130 -6.51 -6.20 0.80
N GLY A 131 -7.47 -6.61 1.62
CA GLY A 131 -8.90 -6.53 1.29
C GLY A 131 -9.37 -5.09 1.09
N ALA A 132 -8.94 -4.16 1.94
CA ALA A 132 -9.22 -2.74 1.80
C ALA A 132 -8.68 -2.18 0.48
N ALA A 133 -7.47 -2.57 0.08
CA ALA A 133 -6.91 -2.21 -1.22
C ALA A 133 -7.73 -2.77 -2.38
N LEU A 134 -8.19 -4.03 -2.31
CA LEU A 134 -9.05 -4.62 -3.34
C LEU A 134 -10.39 -3.91 -3.51
N ILE A 135 -11.00 -3.44 -2.41
CA ILE A 135 -12.23 -2.63 -2.48
C ILE A 135 -11.96 -1.37 -3.30
N VAL A 136 -10.82 -0.71 -3.05
CA VAL A 136 -10.43 0.49 -3.79
C VAL A 136 -10.14 0.19 -5.25
N CYS A 137 -9.44 -0.90 -5.56
CA CYS A 137 -9.29 -1.37 -6.94
C CYS A 137 -10.64 -1.55 -7.64
N ALA A 138 -11.60 -2.20 -6.97
CA ALA A 138 -12.94 -2.44 -7.54
C ALA A 138 -13.74 -1.15 -7.77
N CYS A 139 -13.47 -0.07 -7.03
CA CYS A 139 -14.10 1.23 -7.27
C CYS A 139 -13.47 2.02 -8.42
N ILE A 140 -12.26 1.65 -8.85
CA ILE A 140 -11.55 2.30 -9.96
C ILE A 140 -11.90 1.66 -11.31
N ALA A 141 -12.17 0.35 -11.31
CA ALA A 141 -12.57 -0.42 -12.50
C ALA A 141 -14.06 -0.22 -12.82
#